data_AF-A0ABD5FD55-F1
#
_entry.id   AF-A0ABD5FD55-F1
#
_cell.length_a   1.000
_cell.length_b   1.000
_cell.length_c   1.000
_cell.angle_alpha   90.00
_cell.angle_beta   90.00
_cell.angle_gamma   90.00
#
_symmetry.space_group_name_H-M   'P 1'
#
loop_
_entity.id
_entity.type
_entity.pdbx_description
1 polymer ?
#
loop_
_entity_poly.entity_id
_entity_poly.type
_entity_poly.pdbx_seq_one_letter_code
_entity_poly.pdbx_strand_id
1 'polypeptide(L)'
;MKIFRYFLHIIQFGLIYGIYLMNDLYRNHLGFMRNVSFYSHKVDASLFGSKLFLLPLLLTIVAFLVVRKKKSLESLLLLMIAIIFLIWQTTITLQVIPIYYLVSGIIFIGLLLQLVIVLLKKEFV
;
A
#
# COMPACT_ATOMS: atom_id res chain seq x y z
N MET A 1 17.18 -17.12 6.36
CA MET A 1 16.54 -15.80 6.13
C MET A 1 15.32 -15.52 7.04
N LYS A 2 15.24 -16.07 8.27
CA LYS A 2 14.11 -15.76 9.18
C LYS A 2 14.18 -14.31 9.71
N ILE A 3 15.37 -13.89 10.15
CA ILE A 3 15.64 -12.54 10.68
C ILE A 3 15.26 -11.44 9.69
N PHE A 4 15.67 -11.59 8.43
CA PHE A 4 15.34 -10.62 7.38
C PHE A 4 13.82 -10.48 7.18
N ARG A 5 13.06 -11.57 7.21
CA ARG A 5 11.58 -11.48 7.10
C ARG A 5 10.96 -10.75 8.28
N TYR A 6 11.44 -11.00 9.51
CA TYR A 6 10.97 -10.25 10.67
C TYR A 6 11.29 -8.75 10.56
N PHE A 7 12.48 -8.41 10.06
CA PHE A 7 12.83 -7.03 9.77
C PHE A 7 11.89 -6.39 8.74
N LEU A 8 11.52 -7.10 7.67
CA LEU A 8 10.54 -6.61 6.70
C LEU A 8 9.15 -6.38 7.32
N HIS A 9 8.70 -7.25 8.23
CA HIS A 9 7.45 -7.02 8.97
C HIS A 9 7.53 -5.79 9.89
N ILE A 10 8.67 -5.57 10.55
CA ILE A 10 8.88 -4.35 11.36
C ILE A 10 8.77 -3.11 10.48
N ILE A 11 9.35 -3.12 9.28
CA ILE A 11 9.19 -2.02 8.32
C ILE A 11 7.71 -1.82 7.97
N GLN A 12 6.95 -2.89 7.71
CA GLN A 12 5.51 -2.77 7.42
C GLN A 12 4.73 -2.12 8.57
N PHE A 13 5.02 -2.47 9.82
CA PHE A 13 4.44 -1.78 10.98
C PHE A 13 4.85 -0.30 11.02
N GLY A 14 6.11 0.00 10.73
CA GLY A 14 6.59 1.39 10.61
C GLY A 14 5.89 2.18 9.50
N LEU A 15 5.55 1.55 8.38
CA LEU A 15 4.80 2.17 7.29
C LEU A 15 3.37 2.53 7.72
N ILE A 16 2.69 1.63 8.44
CA ILE A 16 1.36 1.90 9.00
C ILE A 16 1.43 3.10 9.95
N TYR A 17 2.42 3.12 10.86
CA TYR A 17 2.64 4.25 11.75
C TYR A 17 2.96 5.55 10.97
N GLY A 18 3.72 5.43 9.89
CA GLY A 18 4.06 6.54 9.00
C GLY A 18 2.83 7.24 8.42
N ILE A 19 1.73 6.52 8.13
CA ILE A 19 0.47 7.13 7.66
C ILE A 19 -0.07 8.14 8.70
N TYR A 20 -0.08 7.77 9.98
CA TYR A 20 -0.53 8.66 11.05
C TYR A 20 0.37 9.89 11.17
N LEU A 21 1.68 9.68 11.11
CA LEU A 21 2.67 10.76 11.23
C LEU A 21 2.62 11.72 10.04
N MET A 22 2.39 11.23 8.83
CA MET A 22 2.18 12.06 7.65
C MET A 22 0.89 12.87 7.71
N ASN A 23 -0.18 12.32 8.29
CA ASN A 23 -1.42 13.06 8.50
C ASN A 23 -1.24 14.19 9.51
N ASP A 24 -0.49 13.96 10.59
CA ASP A 24 -0.15 15.00 11.55
C ASP A 24 0.73 16.09 10.91
N LEU A 25 1.77 15.68 10.18
CA LEU A 25 2.64 16.59 9.44
C LEU A 25 1.86 17.45 8.43
N TYR A 26 0.89 16.85 7.74
CA TYR A 26 0.00 17.56 6.81
C TYR A 26 -0.81 18.66 7.50
N ARG A 27 -1.28 18.42 8.73
CA ARG A 27 -2.06 19.40 9.49
C ARG A 27 -1.21 20.53 10.07
N ASN A 28 0.04 20.23 10.44
CA ASN A 28 0.87 21.11 11.26
C ASN A 28 1.97 21.84 10.47
N HIS A 29 2.33 21.39 9.26
CA HIS A 29 3.40 22.01 8.46
C HIS A 29 2.92 22.51 7.10
N LEU A 30 2.79 23.84 6.99
CA LEU A 30 2.27 24.52 5.80
C LEU A 30 3.02 24.21 4.51
N GLY A 31 4.36 24.10 4.55
CA GLY A 31 5.16 23.73 3.38
C GLY A 31 4.87 22.31 2.89
N PHE A 32 4.74 21.36 3.82
CA PHE A 32 4.39 19.98 3.50
C PHE A 32 2.97 19.88 2.96
N MET A 33 2.01 20.54 3.63
CA MET A 33 0.61 20.62 3.20
C MET A 33 0.49 21.12 1.75
N ARG A 34 1.13 22.26 1.43
CA ARG A 34 1.11 22.85 0.09
C ARG A 34 1.66 21.90 -0.97
N ASN A 35 2.80 21.25 -0.68
CA ASN A 35 3.42 20.33 -1.63
C ASN A 35 2.56 19.09 -1.85
N VAL A 36 2.08 18.45 -0.79
CA VAL A 36 1.24 17.25 -0.89
C VAL A 36 -0.04 17.56 -1.65
N SER A 37 -0.73 18.65 -1.31
CA SER A 37 -1.94 19.06 -2.03
C SER A 37 -1.65 19.32 -3.52
N PHE A 38 -0.59 20.07 -3.83
CA PHE A 38 -0.22 20.37 -5.22
C PHE A 38 0.08 19.12 -6.04
N TYR A 39 0.89 18.19 -5.52
CA TYR A 39 1.21 16.95 -6.23
C TYR A 39 0.02 16.00 -6.31
N SER A 40 -0.79 15.91 -5.27
CA SER A 40 -2.02 15.10 -5.28
C SER A 40 -2.97 15.56 -6.38
N HIS A 41 -3.22 16.87 -6.53
CA HIS A 41 -4.08 17.39 -7.60
C HIS A 41 -3.48 17.20 -9.00
N LYS A 42 -2.15 17.27 -9.14
CA LYS A 42 -1.47 16.93 -10.40
C LYS A 42 -1.66 15.47 -10.79
N VAL A 43 -1.56 14.56 -9.83
CA VAL A 43 -1.82 13.13 -10.06
C VAL A 43 -3.28 12.92 -10.43
N ASP A 44 -4.20 13.52 -9.69
CA ASP A 44 -5.65 13.41 -9.91
C ASP A 44 -6.07 13.87 -11.31
N ALA A 45 -5.53 15.00 -11.78
CA ALA A 45 -5.80 15.53 -13.11
C ALA A 45 -5.11 14.76 -14.25
N SER A 46 -4.21 13.83 -13.93
CA SER A 46 -3.49 13.05 -14.95
C SER A 46 -4.33 11.86 -15.45
N LEU A 47 -4.08 11.45 -16.69
CA LEU A 47 -4.63 10.21 -17.26
C LEU A 47 -4.27 8.97 -16.43
N PHE A 48 -3.16 9.03 -15.69
CA PHE A 48 -2.71 7.96 -14.83
C PHE A 48 -3.54 7.88 -13.53
N GLY A 49 -3.79 9.03 -12.89
CA GLY A 49 -4.58 9.11 -11.66
C GLY A 49 -5.99 8.56 -11.81
N SER A 50 -6.67 8.92 -12.90
CA SER A 50 -8.03 8.40 -13.20
C SER A 50 -8.11 6.87 -13.38
N LYS A 51 -6.98 6.21 -13.63
CA LYS A 51 -6.88 4.75 -13.83
C LYS A 51 -6.12 4.04 -12.71
N LEU A 52 -5.75 4.75 -11.64
CA LEU A 52 -4.86 4.22 -10.61
C LEU A 52 -5.49 3.06 -9.83
N PHE A 53 -6.83 2.99 -9.78
CA PHE A 53 -7.58 1.86 -9.21
C PHE A 53 -7.35 0.51 -9.94
N LEU A 54 -6.90 0.52 -11.20
CA LEU A 54 -6.59 -0.71 -11.93
C LEU A 54 -5.39 -1.45 -11.34
N LEU A 55 -4.45 -0.71 -10.73
CA LEU A 55 -3.27 -1.30 -10.09
C LEU A 55 -3.63 -2.21 -8.91
N PRO A 56 -4.36 -1.76 -7.85
CA PRO A 56 -4.74 -2.65 -6.75
C PRO A 56 -5.67 -3.77 -7.21
N LEU A 57 -6.49 -3.56 -8.26
CA LEU A 57 -7.31 -4.62 -8.83
C LEU A 57 -6.43 -5.76 -9.39
N LEU A 58 -5.46 -5.42 -10.24
CA LEU A 58 -4.50 -6.37 -10.79
C LEU A 58 -3.73 -7.09 -9.67
N LEU A 59 -3.22 -6.35 -8.68
CA LEU A 59 -2.46 -6.90 -7.56
C LEU A 59 -3.31 -7.85 -6.70
N THR A 60 -4.61 -7.57 -6.53
CA THR A 60 -5.53 -8.45 -5.82
C THR A 60 -5.71 -9.78 -6.54
N ILE A 61 -5.86 -9.75 -7.88
CA ILE A 61 -5.94 -10.97 -8.69
C ILE A 61 -4.65 -11.78 -8.56
N VAL A 62 -3.48 -11.13 -8.68
CA VAL A 62 -2.18 -11.79 -8.50
C VAL A 62 -2.05 -12.40 -7.10
N ALA A 63 -2.40 -11.65 -6.05
CA ALA A 63 -2.35 -12.13 -4.67
C ALA A 63 -3.25 -13.35 -4.46
N PHE A 64 -4.45 -13.37 -5.07
CA PHE A 64 -5.35 -14.50 -5.03
C PHE A 64 -4.74 -15.76 -5.68
N LEU A 65 -4.11 -15.62 -6.85
CA LEU A 65 -3.40 -16.73 -7.50
C LEU A 65 -2.24 -17.24 -6.63
N VAL A 66 -1.51 -16.34 -5.98
CA VAL A 66 -0.42 -16.70 -5.06
C VAL A 66 -0.95 -17.47 -3.85
N VAL A 67 -2.08 -17.07 -3.27
CA VAL A 67 -2.75 -17.82 -2.18
C VAL A 67 -3.13 -19.22 -2.61
N ARG A 68 -3.76 -19.36 -3.79
CA ARG A 68 -4.15 -20.67 -4.34
C ARG A 68 -2.96 -21.63 -4.47
N LYS A 69 -1.81 -21.11 -4.90
CA LYS A 69 -0.58 -21.89 -5.08
C LYS A 69 0.14 -22.20 -3.77
N LYS A 70 0.42 -21.18 -2.94
CA LYS A 70 1.29 -21.32 -1.75
C LYS A 70 0.57 -21.70 -0.46
N LYS A 71 -0.73 -21.40 -0.34
CA LYS A 71 -1.58 -21.71 0.84
C LYS A 71 -0.93 -21.41 2.20
N SER A 72 -0.22 -20.28 2.28
CA SER A 72 0.52 -19.88 3.48
C SER A 72 -0.10 -18.65 4.14
N LEU A 73 0.16 -18.46 5.45
CA LEU A 73 -0.25 -17.24 6.15
C LEU A 73 0.26 -15.96 5.47
N GLU A 74 1.49 -15.97 4.95
CA GLU A 74 2.06 -14.78 4.28
C GLU A 74 1.30 -14.43 3.00
N SER A 75 0.89 -15.45 2.24
CA SER A 75 0.11 -15.25 1.03
C SER A 75 -1.29 -14.74 1.37
N LEU A 76 -1.88 -15.19 2.48
CA LEU A 76 -3.17 -14.68 2.94
C LEU A 76 -3.04 -13.19 3.35
N LEU A 77 -1.98 -12.84 4.08
CA LEU A 77 -1.67 -11.45 4.43
C LEU A 77 -1.47 -10.57 3.18
N LEU A 78 -0.78 -11.08 2.15
CA LEU A 78 -0.65 -10.38 0.87
C LEU A 78 -2.02 -10.06 0.25
N LEU A 79 -2.91 -11.05 0.23
CA LEU A 79 -4.27 -10.87 -0.29
C LEU A 79 -5.06 -9.85 0.54
N MET A 80 -4.95 -9.90 1.86
CA MET A 80 -5.62 -8.93 2.74
C MET A 80 -5.14 -7.49 2.47
N ILE A 81 -3.82 -7.28 2.35
CA ILE A 81 -3.27 -5.95 2.05
C ILE A 81 -3.73 -5.48 0.65
N ALA A 82 -3.77 -6.38 -0.34
CA ALA A 82 -4.25 -6.05 -1.68
C ALA A 82 -5.73 -5.63 -1.68
N ILE A 83 -6.58 -6.33 -0.91
CA ILE A 83 -7.99 -5.98 -0.73
C ILE A 83 -8.13 -4.63 -0.03
N ILE A 84 -7.37 -4.38 1.05
CA ILE A 84 -7.35 -3.08 1.74
C ILE A 84 -6.95 -1.97 0.76
N PHE A 85 -5.94 -2.21 -0.07
CA PHE A 85 -5.51 -1.24 -1.07
C PHE A 85 -6.59 -0.96 -2.11
N LEU A 86 -7.31 -2.00 -2.56
CA LEU A 86 -8.43 -1.86 -3.49
C LEU A 86 -9.60 -1.10 -2.88
N ILE A 87 -9.96 -1.39 -1.63
CA ILE A 87 -10.99 -0.64 -0.89
C ILE A 87 -10.57 0.82 -0.76
N TRP A 88 -9.33 1.08 -0.33
CA TRP A 88 -8.80 2.45 -0.22
C TRP A 88 -8.94 3.22 -1.53
N GLN A 89 -8.53 2.61 -2.65
CA GLN A 89 -8.57 3.25 -3.96
C GLN A 89 -9.97 3.46 -4.53
N THR A 90 -10.95 2.61 -4.17
CA THR A 90 -12.31 2.69 -4.72
C THR A 90 -13.30 3.46 -3.84
N THR A 91 -13.06 3.53 -2.53
CA THR A 91 -14.01 4.13 -1.57
C THR A 91 -13.61 5.51 -1.07
N ILE A 92 -12.31 5.80 -1.02
CA ILE A 92 -11.79 7.08 -0.53
C ILE A 92 -11.42 7.94 -1.73
N THR A 93 -11.71 9.24 -1.64
CA THR A 93 -11.30 10.22 -2.65
C THR A 93 -10.34 11.25 -2.06
N LEU A 94 -9.64 11.96 -2.95
CA LEU A 94 -8.77 13.07 -2.57
C LEU A 94 -9.51 14.18 -1.82
N GLN A 95 -10.82 14.38 -2.09
CA GLN A 95 -11.61 15.40 -1.40
C GLN A 95 -11.83 15.06 0.08
N VAL A 96 -11.93 13.77 0.41
CA VAL A 96 -12.14 13.30 1.80
C VAL A 96 -10.83 13.26 2.56
N ILE A 97 -9.76 12.76 1.94
CA ILE A 97 -8.43 12.64 2.56
C ILE A 97 -7.37 13.30 1.66
N PRO A 98 -6.85 14.50 2.01
CA PRO A 98 -5.90 15.23 1.15
C PRO A 98 -4.56 14.52 0.91
N ILE A 99 -4.17 13.63 1.83
CA ILE A 99 -2.97 12.78 1.72
C ILE A 99 -3.25 11.46 0.97
N TYR A 100 -4.37 11.36 0.25
CA TYR A 100 -4.87 10.12 -0.38
C TYR A 100 -3.82 9.35 -1.21
N TYR A 101 -3.12 10.04 -2.10
CA TYR A 101 -2.11 9.41 -2.97
C TYR A 101 -0.84 9.02 -2.19
N LEU A 102 -0.51 9.75 -1.13
CA LEU A 102 0.61 9.40 -0.25
C LEU A 102 0.32 8.10 0.51
N VAL A 103 -0.89 7.97 1.08
CA VAL A 103 -1.34 6.73 1.73
C VAL A 103 -1.37 5.58 0.74
N SER A 104 -1.85 5.82 -0.48
CA SER A 104 -1.83 4.83 -1.57
C SER A 104 -0.42 4.33 -1.87
N GLY A 105 0.56 5.23 -1.93
CA GLY A 105 1.97 4.90 -2.10
C GLY A 105 2.52 4.06 -0.94
N ILE A 106 2.17 4.42 0.30
CA ILE A 106 2.60 3.67 1.50
C ILE A 106 2.02 2.25 1.51
N ILE A 107 0.72 2.10 1.21
CA ILE A 107 0.06 0.79 1.13
C ILE A 107 0.70 -0.05 0.01
N PHE A 108 0.99 0.56 -1.15
CA PHE A 108 1.65 -0.12 -2.25
C PHE A 108 3.04 -0.66 -1.85
N ILE A 109 3.86 0.16 -1.17
CA ILE A 109 5.17 -0.29 -0.65
C ILE A 109 4.97 -1.44 0.35
N GLY A 110 4.02 -1.33 1.27
CA GLY A 110 3.71 -2.39 2.23
C GLY A 110 3.33 -3.73 1.55
N LEU A 111 2.57 -3.66 0.45
CA LEU A 111 2.20 -4.79 -0.39
C LEU A 111 3.43 -5.41 -1.09
N LEU A 112 4.31 -4.58 -1.66
CA LEU A 112 5.54 -5.06 -2.30
C LEU A 112 6.45 -5.77 -1.28
N LEU A 113 6.59 -5.22 -0.08
CA LEU A 113 7.32 -5.88 1.01
C LEU A 113 6.70 -7.22 1.37
N GLN A 114 5.37 -7.30 1.44
CA GLN A 114 4.68 -8.56 1.73
C GLN A 114 4.92 -9.59 0.62
N LEU A 115 4.91 -9.16 -0.65
CA LEU A 115 5.20 -10.04 -1.78
C LEU A 115 6.61 -10.62 -1.67
N VAL A 116 7.61 -9.79 -1.33
CA VAL A 116 8.98 -10.25 -1.09
C VAL A 116 9.01 -11.31 0.03
N ILE A 117 8.31 -11.09 1.14
CA ILE A 117 8.23 -12.06 2.25
C ILE A 117 7.64 -13.41 1.78
N VAL A 118 6.56 -13.37 0.99
CA VAL A 118 5.92 -14.55 0.42
C VAL A 118 6.87 -15.31 -0.51
N LEU A 119 7.64 -14.60 -1.35
CA LEU A 119 8.60 -15.21 -2.27
C LEU A 119 9.78 -15.85 -1.53
N LEU A 120 10.29 -15.19 -0.47
CA LEU A 120 11.40 -15.70 0.34
C LEU A 120 11.03 -16.89 1.23
N LYS A 121 9.74 -17.11 1.52
CA LYS A 121 9.28 -18.30 2.21
C LYS A 121 9.32 -19.49 1.23
N LYS A 122 10.35 -20.33 1.39
CA LYS A 122 10.43 -21.64 0.71
C LYS A 122 9.12 -22.40 0.94
N GLU A 123 8.56 -22.90 -0.16
CA GLU A 123 7.44 -23.83 -0.11
C GLU A 123 7.92 -25.07 0.65
N PHE A 124 7.27 -25.40 1.77
CA PHE A 124 7.35 -26.76 2.29
C PHE A 124 6.57 -27.61 1.30
N VAL A 125 7.29 -28.28 0.40
CA VAL A 125 6.78 -29.43 -0.34
C VAL A 125 6.69 -30.60 0.63
#